data_AF-A0A4R6TT09-F1
#
_entry.id   AF-A0A4R6TT09-F1
#
_cell.length_a   1.000
_cell.length_b   1.000
_cell.length_c   1.000
_cell.angle_alpha   90.00
_cell.angle_beta   90.00
_cell.angle_gamma   90.00
#
_symmetry.space_group_name_H-M   'P 1'
#
loop_
_entity.id
_entity.type
_entity.pdbx_description
1 polymer ?
#
loop_
_entity_poly.entity_id
_entity_poly.type
_entity_poly.pdbx_seq_one_letter_code
_entity_poly.pdbx_strand_id
1 'polypeptide(L)'
;MNWFRQLTGFAEQSPDQVRSQLQLQGRRLTSLANGNSWDCGGFSAPMLQKLRDKYDQQLEQLGQQNPPLRLRVREQVADVLQLHADATNAGALFQVASQFNLLEMVSPQVTPEQGVGIYGADQTQGPACAIACGAGTIWRNYFMPLSGQTGQTATLQFDALAELGRALGNDKGQLWQMSNGYVQASQQGLEQIAQLLQQADESTRDALAGLVRIGIQSDAQVTLPDCRHHVTQAYCSALPVAYSPHQAESWREFACLILDAAYEATLYVAMQNLLENGQNRVFLTLLGGGAFGNDREWIMAGLRRALLKFAALELDVVIVSHSRSSPAVRALVDEFSSGQP
;
A
#
# COMPACT_ATOMS: atom_id res chain seq x y z
N MET A 1 1.78 -22.17 4.61
CA MET A 1 2.99 -22.35 5.47
C MET A 1 2.82 -21.49 6.71
N ASN A 2 3.10 -21.96 7.94
CA ASN A 2 2.97 -21.11 9.14
C ASN A 2 4.23 -20.23 9.31
N TRP A 3 4.32 -19.19 8.47
CA TRP A 3 5.45 -18.26 8.41
C TRP A 3 5.72 -17.58 9.76
N PHE A 4 4.64 -17.27 10.50
CA PHE A 4 4.73 -16.62 11.81
C PHE A 4 5.54 -17.48 12.77
N ARG A 5 5.18 -18.76 12.92
CA ARG A 5 5.89 -19.68 13.82
C ARG A 5 7.33 -19.92 13.39
N GLN A 6 7.60 -19.95 12.08
CA GLN A 6 8.96 -20.08 11.57
C GLN A 6 9.83 -18.88 11.96
N LEU A 7 9.26 -17.67 11.90
CA LEU A 7 9.94 -16.45 12.29
C LEU A 7 10.12 -16.36 13.82
N THR A 8 9.01 -16.44 14.56
CA THR A 8 8.96 -16.12 16.00
C THR A 8 9.27 -17.30 16.91
N GLY A 9 9.21 -18.54 16.42
CA GLY A 9 9.46 -19.74 17.22
C GLY A 9 8.28 -20.22 18.06
N PHE A 10 7.12 -19.54 18.00
CA PHE A 10 5.92 -19.92 18.75
C PHE A 10 4.65 -19.85 17.88
N ALA A 11 3.59 -20.54 18.30
CA ALA A 11 2.31 -20.50 17.60
C ALA A 11 1.52 -19.23 17.97
N GLU A 12 0.98 -18.55 16.98
CA GLU A 12 0.09 -17.39 17.16
C GLU A 12 -1.24 -17.85 17.77
N GLN A 13 -1.61 -17.28 18.92
CA GLN A 13 -2.84 -17.67 19.65
C GLN A 13 -3.74 -16.49 19.98
N SER A 14 -3.17 -15.39 20.47
CA SER A 14 -3.92 -14.18 20.81
C SER A 14 -3.01 -12.96 20.82
N PRO A 15 -3.55 -11.73 20.69
CA PRO A 15 -2.76 -10.52 20.80
C PRO A 15 -1.93 -10.39 22.10
N ASP A 16 -2.49 -10.81 23.24
CA ASP A 16 -1.78 -10.74 24.52
C ASP A 16 -0.65 -11.77 24.61
N GLN A 17 -0.87 -12.96 24.05
CA GLN A 17 0.17 -13.97 23.95
C GLN A 17 1.31 -13.46 23.05
N VAL A 18 1.00 -12.87 21.90
CA VAL A 18 2.02 -12.33 20.98
C VAL A 18 2.81 -11.20 21.64
N ARG A 19 2.12 -10.23 22.27
CA ARG A 19 2.78 -9.11 22.97
C ARG A 19 3.61 -9.54 24.17
N SER A 20 3.23 -10.62 24.88
CA SER A 20 4.04 -11.13 25.99
C SER A 20 5.28 -11.90 25.55
N GLN A 21 5.29 -12.44 24.31
CA GLN A 21 6.42 -13.21 23.77
C GLN A 21 7.30 -12.42 22.80
N LEU A 22 6.88 -11.23 22.38
CA LEU A 22 7.67 -10.34 21.53
C LEU A 22 7.98 -9.05 22.28
N GLN A 23 9.27 -8.79 22.48
CA GLN A 23 9.74 -7.55 23.06
C GLN A 23 10.05 -6.53 21.96
N LEU A 24 9.35 -5.40 21.99
CA LEU A 24 9.61 -4.25 21.12
C LEU A 24 10.47 -3.21 21.84
N GLN A 25 11.64 -2.89 21.29
CA GLN A 25 12.52 -1.81 21.75
C GLN A 25 12.87 -0.89 20.57
N GLY A 26 12.29 0.31 20.54
CA GLY A 26 12.37 1.17 19.36
C GLY A 26 11.76 0.47 18.15
N ARG A 27 12.57 0.26 17.09
CA ARG A 27 12.16 -0.51 15.90
C ARG A 27 12.54 -1.99 15.96
N ARG A 28 13.20 -2.44 17.04
CA ARG A 28 13.69 -3.82 17.13
C ARG A 28 12.65 -4.70 17.82
N LEU A 29 12.17 -5.71 17.09
CA LEU A 29 11.25 -6.72 17.58
C LEU A 29 12.03 -8.00 17.87
N THR A 30 12.02 -8.47 19.13
CA THR A 30 12.77 -9.65 19.56
C THR A 30 11.83 -10.71 20.10
N SER A 31 11.92 -11.93 19.58
CA SER A 31 11.17 -13.06 20.13
C SER A 31 11.87 -13.64 21.35
N LEU A 32 11.14 -13.72 22.46
CA LEU A 32 11.59 -14.35 23.69
C LEU A 32 11.59 -15.87 23.61
N ALA A 33 10.89 -16.46 22.64
CA ALA A 33 10.78 -17.90 22.49
C ALA A 33 12.02 -18.52 21.81
N ASN A 34 12.64 -17.82 20.85
CA ASN A 34 13.80 -18.32 20.10
C ASN A 34 15.01 -17.38 20.11
N GLY A 35 14.90 -16.18 20.70
CA GLY A 35 15.98 -15.19 20.78
C GLY A 35 16.24 -14.42 19.48
N ASN A 36 15.50 -14.70 18.40
CA ASN A 36 15.68 -13.99 17.13
C ASN A 36 15.19 -12.55 17.25
N SER A 37 15.83 -11.65 16.51
CA SER A 37 15.58 -10.20 16.57
C SER A 37 15.64 -9.59 15.18
N TRP A 38 14.71 -8.68 14.89
CA TRP A 38 14.56 -8.06 13.57
C TRP A 38 14.27 -6.56 13.69
N ASP A 39 14.64 -5.79 12.67
CA ASP A 39 14.19 -4.40 12.53
C ASP A 39 12.83 -4.38 11.81
N CYS A 40 11.78 -3.92 12.50
CA CYS A 40 10.46 -3.76 11.91
C CYS A 40 10.37 -2.53 10.99
N GLY A 41 11.40 -1.68 10.96
CA GLY A 41 11.39 -0.43 10.20
C GLY A 41 10.62 0.69 10.87
N GLY A 42 10.74 1.90 10.30
CA GLY A 42 9.99 3.07 10.73
C GLY A 42 8.59 3.06 10.13
N PHE A 43 7.58 3.42 10.90
CA PHE A 43 6.20 3.50 10.41
C PHE A 43 5.70 4.94 10.35
N SER A 44 5.04 5.29 9.25
CA SER A 44 4.22 6.49 9.13
C SER A 44 3.02 6.19 8.24
N ALA A 45 1.96 7.00 8.36
CA ALA A 45 0.78 6.85 7.51
C ALA A 45 0.30 8.22 6.98
N PRO A 46 1.09 8.89 6.12
CA PRO A 46 0.77 10.24 5.66
C PRO A 46 -0.46 10.23 4.74
N MET A 47 -1.20 11.35 4.76
CA MET A 47 -2.13 11.69 3.68
C MET A 47 -1.33 12.06 2.43
N LEU A 48 -1.88 11.80 1.24
CA LEU A 48 -1.27 12.22 -0.03
C LEU A 48 -0.93 13.72 -0.03
N GLN A 49 -1.80 14.57 0.52
CA GLN A 49 -1.54 16.01 0.59
C GLN A 49 -0.26 16.33 1.36
N LYS A 50 0.06 15.58 2.43
CA LYS A 50 1.31 15.79 3.18
C LYS A 50 2.55 15.39 2.39
N LEU A 51 2.41 14.43 1.47
CA LEU A 51 3.49 14.07 0.56
C LEU A 51 3.68 15.15 -0.52
N ARG A 52 2.57 15.70 -1.06
CA ARG A 52 2.59 16.85 -1.99
C ARG A 52 3.24 18.09 -1.36
N ASP A 53 2.79 18.48 -0.16
CA ASP A 53 3.31 19.65 0.57
C ASP A 53 4.84 19.57 0.77
N LYS A 54 5.36 18.38 1.09
CA LYS A 54 6.80 18.14 1.27
C LYS A 54 7.57 18.27 -0.05
N TYR A 55 6.94 17.94 -1.17
CA TYR A 55 7.59 17.92 -2.48
C TYR A 55 7.62 19.27 -3.18
N ASP A 56 6.54 20.04 -3.15
CA ASP A 56 6.51 21.34 -3.85
C ASP A 56 7.67 22.22 -3.35
N GLN A 57 7.96 22.14 -2.06
CA GLN A 57 9.14 22.76 -1.42
C GLN A 57 10.48 22.26 -1.98
N GLN A 58 10.58 20.97 -2.34
CA GLN A 58 11.80 20.34 -2.86
C GLN A 58 11.97 20.60 -4.37
N LEU A 59 10.90 20.64 -5.17
CA LEU A 59 10.98 20.99 -6.59
C LEU A 59 11.37 22.44 -6.82
N GLU A 60 10.80 23.36 -6.04
CA GLU A 60 11.16 24.78 -6.11
C GLU A 60 12.67 24.97 -5.92
N GLN A 61 13.30 24.16 -5.07
CA GLN A 61 14.75 24.16 -4.84
C GLN A 61 15.56 23.58 -6.02
N LEU A 62 14.98 22.67 -6.81
CA LEU A 62 15.65 22.03 -7.94
C LEU A 62 15.60 22.88 -9.23
N GLY A 63 14.77 23.92 -9.29
CA GLY A 63 14.93 25.06 -10.21
C GLY A 63 14.89 24.76 -11.71
N GLN A 64 14.30 23.64 -12.16
CA GLN A 64 14.28 23.25 -13.57
C GLN A 64 12.88 23.36 -14.17
N GLN A 65 12.72 24.25 -15.16
CA GLN A 65 11.55 24.26 -16.05
C GLN A 65 11.77 23.26 -17.19
N ASN A 66 10.82 22.33 -17.39
CA ASN A 66 10.83 21.27 -18.42
C ASN A 66 12.05 20.32 -18.41
N PRO A 67 12.31 19.59 -17.31
CA PRO A 67 13.31 18.52 -17.30
C PRO A 67 12.98 17.40 -18.31
N PRO A 68 13.99 16.78 -18.95
CA PRO A 68 13.78 15.66 -19.86
C PRO A 68 13.17 14.46 -19.13
N LEU A 69 12.51 13.55 -19.87
CA LEU A 69 12.05 12.27 -19.35
C LEU A 69 13.25 11.48 -18.80
N ARG A 70 13.21 11.13 -17.52
CA ARG A 70 14.25 10.33 -16.84
C ARG A 70 13.70 9.05 -16.21
N LEU A 71 12.39 8.97 -16.08
CA LEU A 71 11.67 7.81 -15.58
C LEU A 71 11.87 6.63 -16.53
N ARG A 72 12.29 5.49 -15.98
CA ARG A 72 12.34 4.21 -16.70
C ARG A 72 11.18 3.36 -16.23
N VAL A 73 10.39 2.84 -17.16
CA VAL A 73 9.26 1.97 -16.87
C VAL A 73 9.50 0.63 -17.55
N ARG A 74 9.39 -0.46 -16.81
CA ARG A 74 9.52 -1.83 -17.35
C ARG A 74 8.55 -2.78 -16.68
N GLU A 75 8.18 -3.84 -17.39
CA GLU A 75 7.45 -4.97 -16.82
C GLU A 75 8.44 -6.01 -16.31
N GLN A 76 8.13 -6.63 -15.17
CA GLN A 76 8.82 -7.84 -14.72
C GLN A 76 7.79 -8.89 -14.29
N VAL A 77 7.85 -10.05 -14.93
CA VAL A 77 7.07 -11.23 -14.50
C VAL A 77 7.90 -11.95 -13.45
N ALA A 78 7.51 -11.88 -12.19
CA ALA A 78 8.26 -12.45 -11.08
C ALA A 78 7.38 -12.79 -9.88
N ASP A 79 7.92 -13.64 -9.01
CA ASP A 79 7.42 -13.83 -7.65
C ASP A 79 7.93 -12.69 -6.76
N VAL A 80 7.01 -12.01 -6.09
CA VAL A 80 7.35 -10.85 -5.25
C VAL A 80 8.20 -11.23 -4.03
N LEU A 81 8.11 -12.46 -3.53
CA LEU A 81 8.98 -12.96 -2.47
C LEU A 81 10.43 -13.06 -2.95
N GLN A 82 10.64 -13.52 -4.20
CA GLN A 82 11.97 -13.58 -4.80
C GLN A 82 12.53 -12.17 -5.02
N LEU A 83 11.69 -11.21 -5.43
CA LEU A 83 12.10 -9.81 -5.58
C LEU A 83 12.53 -9.19 -4.24
N HIS A 84 11.82 -9.48 -3.15
CA HIS A 84 12.22 -9.03 -1.81
C HIS A 84 13.51 -9.72 -1.34
N ALA A 85 13.68 -11.01 -1.61
CA ALA A 85 14.86 -11.79 -1.20
C ALA A 85 16.14 -11.39 -1.95
N ASP A 86 16.02 -10.86 -3.16
CA ASP A 86 17.16 -10.40 -3.95
C ASP A 86 17.83 -9.17 -3.32
N ALA A 87 19.04 -9.37 -2.79
CA ALA A 87 19.82 -8.32 -2.14
C ALA A 87 20.19 -7.15 -3.07
N THR A 88 20.09 -7.30 -4.40
CA THR A 88 20.26 -6.18 -5.34
C THR A 88 19.09 -5.18 -5.31
N ASN A 89 17.99 -5.53 -4.63
CA ASN A 89 16.86 -4.65 -4.34
C ASN A 89 16.93 -4.04 -2.94
N ALA A 90 18.08 -4.13 -2.24
CA ALA A 90 18.27 -3.45 -0.96
C ALA A 90 17.97 -1.94 -1.09
N GLY A 91 17.11 -1.44 -0.20
CA GLY A 91 16.64 -0.06 -0.19
C GLY A 91 15.53 0.26 -1.19
N ALA A 92 15.14 -0.66 -2.07
CA ALA A 92 14.05 -0.43 -3.03
C ALA A 92 12.69 -0.23 -2.33
N LEU A 93 11.78 0.45 -3.02
CA LEU A 93 10.39 0.60 -2.60
C LEU A 93 9.50 -0.47 -3.22
N PHE A 94 8.64 -1.11 -2.43
CA PHE A 94 7.61 -2.03 -2.89
C PHE A 94 6.22 -1.47 -2.57
N GLN A 95 5.39 -1.30 -3.59
CA GLN A 95 3.96 -1.08 -3.39
C GLN A 95 3.31 -2.39 -2.97
N VAL A 96 2.61 -2.37 -1.84
CA VAL A 96 1.93 -3.53 -1.27
C VAL A 96 0.43 -3.32 -1.37
N ALA A 97 -0.24 -4.24 -2.05
CA ALA A 97 -1.70 -4.29 -2.05
C ALA A 97 -2.19 -4.68 -0.65
N SER A 98 -2.85 -3.75 0.03
CA SER A 98 -3.28 -3.85 1.42
C SER A 98 -4.74 -3.45 1.56
N GLN A 99 -5.26 -3.43 2.78
CA GLN A 99 -6.57 -2.92 3.14
C GLN A 99 -6.45 -1.53 3.78
N PHE A 100 -7.57 -0.83 3.99
CA PHE A 100 -7.55 0.51 4.59
C PHE A 100 -7.15 0.53 6.07
N ASN A 101 -7.06 -0.63 6.73
CA ASN A 101 -6.45 -0.79 8.05
C ASN A 101 -4.97 -1.21 8.01
N LEU A 102 -4.36 -1.26 6.81
CA LEU A 102 -2.96 -1.61 6.58
C LEU A 102 -2.61 -3.07 6.97
N LEU A 103 -3.60 -3.94 6.88
CA LEU A 103 -3.49 -5.39 7.04
C LEU A 103 -3.88 -6.09 5.73
N GLU A 104 -3.63 -7.40 5.67
CA GLU A 104 -3.86 -8.25 4.49
C GLU A 104 -4.75 -9.46 4.87
N MET A 105 -5.83 -9.22 5.61
CA MET A 105 -6.80 -10.23 6.03
C MET A 105 -7.58 -10.82 4.85
N VAL A 106 -7.77 -12.14 4.79
CA VAL A 106 -8.36 -12.81 3.62
C VAL A 106 -9.82 -12.47 3.32
N SER A 107 -10.55 -11.91 4.30
CA SER A 107 -11.94 -11.51 4.14
C SER A 107 -12.35 -10.44 5.16
N PRO A 108 -13.45 -9.70 4.91
CA PRO A 108 -13.97 -8.72 5.87
C PRO A 108 -14.50 -9.32 7.18
N GLN A 109 -14.60 -10.65 7.31
CA GLN A 109 -15.00 -11.32 8.56
C GLN A 109 -13.81 -11.68 9.45
N VAL A 110 -12.60 -11.54 8.93
CA VAL A 110 -11.36 -11.88 9.64
C VAL A 110 -10.87 -10.64 10.37
N THR A 111 -10.76 -10.74 11.69
CA THR A 111 -10.38 -9.62 12.57
C THR A 111 -8.87 -9.65 12.87
N PRO A 112 -8.28 -8.52 13.31
CA PRO A 112 -6.87 -8.46 13.77
C PRO A 112 -6.46 -9.56 14.76
N GLU A 113 -7.37 -9.97 15.65
CA GLU A 113 -7.11 -10.98 16.68
C GLU A 113 -6.95 -12.40 16.12
N GLN A 114 -7.48 -12.67 14.93
CA GLN A 114 -7.29 -13.95 14.24
C GLN A 114 -5.87 -14.13 13.70
N GLY A 115 -5.06 -13.05 13.74
CA GLY A 115 -3.63 -13.09 13.55
C GLY A 115 -3.16 -12.94 12.10
N VAL A 116 -1.87 -12.67 11.96
CA VAL A 116 -1.22 -12.45 10.65
C VAL A 116 -0.60 -13.73 10.09
N GLY A 117 -0.48 -14.78 10.90
CA GLY A 117 -0.02 -16.10 10.49
C GLY A 117 -0.87 -16.71 9.37
N ILE A 118 -2.15 -16.34 9.30
CA ILE A 118 -3.08 -16.78 8.25
C ILE A 118 -2.71 -16.27 6.85
N TYR A 119 -1.88 -15.22 6.74
CA TYR A 119 -1.45 -14.66 5.45
C TYR A 119 -0.75 -15.70 4.60
N GLY A 120 -0.08 -16.69 5.22
CA GLY A 120 0.60 -17.77 4.51
C GLY A 120 -0.32 -18.81 3.84
N ALA A 121 -1.64 -18.63 3.93
CA ALA A 121 -2.64 -19.38 3.18
C ALA A 121 -3.19 -18.60 1.97
N ASP A 122 -2.94 -17.30 1.89
CA ASP A 122 -3.33 -16.44 0.77
C ASP A 122 -2.17 -16.33 -0.23
N GLN A 123 -2.46 -16.65 -1.49
CA GLN A 123 -1.48 -16.68 -2.57
C GLN A 123 -1.45 -15.37 -3.39
N THR A 124 -2.14 -14.32 -2.92
CA THR A 124 -2.09 -13.00 -3.54
C THR A 124 -0.81 -12.25 -3.16
N GLN A 125 -0.44 -11.24 -3.97
CA GLN A 125 0.83 -10.51 -3.79
C GLN A 125 0.88 -9.70 -2.48
N GLY A 126 -0.26 -9.20 -1.98
CA GLY A 126 -0.32 -8.39 -0.76
C GLY A 126 0.23 -9.11 0.46
N PRO A 127 -0.40 -10.23 0.87
CA PRO A 127 0.10 -11.12 1.92
C PRO A 127 1.55 -11.56 1.71
N ALA A 128 1.95 -11.88 0.47
CA ALA A 128 3.32 -12.26 0.16
C ALA A 128 4.32 -11.14 0.47
N CYS A 129 4.06 -9.90 0.02
CA CYS A 129 4.86 -8.74 0.38
C CYS A 129 4.91 -8.52 1.90
N ALA A 130 3.76 -8.59 2.57
CA ALA A 130 3.68 -8.40 4.02
C ALA A 130 4.53 -9.44 4.76
N ILE A 131 4.49 -10.72 4.35
CA ILE A 131 5.29 -11.79 4.94
C ILE A 131 6.79 -11.58 4.70
N ALA A 132 7.18 -11.02 3.56
CA ALA A 132 8.59 -10.78 3.24
C ALA A 132 9.28 -9.87 4.28
N CYS A 133 8.55 -8.92 4.86
CA CYS A 133 9.00 -8.09 5.98
C CYS A 133 8.16 -8.38 7.23
N GLY A 134 8.18 -9.64 7.68
CA GLY A 134 7.30 -10.18 8.71
C GLY A 134 7.32 -9.42 10.04
N ALA A 135 8.46 -8.87 10.45
CA ALA A 135 8.53 -8.06 11.67
C ALA A 135 7.69 -6.77 11.59
N GLY A 136 7.70 -6.09 10.43
CA GLY A 136 6.83 -4.93 10.18
C GLY A 136 5.35 -5.32 10.17
N THR A 137 5.03 -6.49 9.61
CA THR A 137 3.66 -7.02 9.57
C THR A 137 3.12 -7.36 10.95
N ILE A 138 3.92 -8.03 11.78
CA ILE A 138 3.57 -8.28 13.19
C ILE A 138 3.39 -6.95 13.93
N TRP A 139 4.26 -5.98 13.69
CA TRP A 139 4.16 -4.67 14.31
C TRP A 139 2.83 -3.96 13.97
N ARG A 140 2.44 -3.92 12.68
CA ARG A 140 1.19 -3.26 12.25
C ARG A 140 -0.06 -3.87 12.87
N ASN A 141 -0.06 -5.17 13.14
CA ASN A 141 -1.21 -5.82 13.78
C ASN A 141 -1.18 -5.68 15.31
N TYR A 142 -0.04 -5.92 15.96
CA TYR A 142 0.01 -6.11 17.42
C TYR A 142 0.56 -4.94 18.23
N PHE A 143 1.33 -4.05 17.59
CA PHE A 143 2.09 -2.99 18.27
C PHE A 143 1.83 -1.58 17.74
N MET A 144 1.09 -1.44 16.62
CA MET A 144 0.71 -0.14 16.10
C MET A 144 0.04 0.71 17.20
N PRO A 145 0.55 1.90 17.51
CA PRO A 145 -0.08 2.77 18.49
C PRO A 145 -1.37 3.32 17.90
N LEU A 146 -2.48 3.09 18.59
CA LEU A 146 -3.79 3.67 18.28
C LEU A 146 -4.27 4.49 19.49
N SER A 147 -5.28 5.33 19.29
CA SER A 147 -5.82 6.16 20.37
C SER A 147 -6.36 5.29 21.51
N GLY A 148 -5.63 5.23 22.62
CA GLY A 148 -6.03 4.46 23.81
C GLY A 148 -5.76 2.95 23.74
N GLN A 149 -5.10 2.43 22.70
CA GLN A 149 -4.71 1.02 22.64
C GLN A 149 -3.40 0.76 21.87
N THR A 150 -2.83 -0.43 22.07
CA THR A 150 -1.67 -0.92 21.31
C THR A 150 -2.09 -2.12 20.47
N GLY A 151 -1.78 -2.05 19.17
CA GLY A 151 -2.24 -3.00 18.17
C GLY A 151 -3.66 -2.72 17.71
N GLN A 152 -4.03 -3.33 16.59
CA GLN A 152 -5.36 -3.26 16.00
C GLN A 152 -6.25 -4.37 16.59
N THR A 153 -7.54 -4.09 16.72
CA THR A 153 -8.56 -4.99 17.26
C THR A 153 -9.82 -4.93 16.41
N ALA A 154 -10.76 -5.84 16.60
CA ALA A 154 -12.06 -5.81 15.91
C ALA A 154 -12.84 -4.49 16.18
N THR A 155 -12.60 -3.84 17.31
CA THR A 155 -13.34 -2.65 17.75
C THR A 155 -12.60 -1.33 17.49
N LEU A 156 -11.29 -1.36 17.27
CA LEU A 156 -10.50 -0.16 16.97
C LEU A 156 -9.34 -0.52 16.03
N GLN A 157 -9.38 0.05 14.83
CA GLN A 157 -8.42 -0.18 13.75
C GLN A 157 -7.96 1.15 13.19
N PHE A 158 -6.84 1.11 12.47
CA PHE A 158 -6.46 2.20 11.60
C PHE A 158 -7.49 2.33 10.46
N ASP A 159 -7.81 3.56 10.07
CA ASP A 159 -8.68 3.85 8.92
C ASP A 159 -7.99 4.86 8.01
N ALA A 160 -7.44 4.36 6.91
CA ALA A 160 -6.75 5.15 5.91
C ALA A 160 -7.68 6.08 5.09
N LEU A 161 -9.00 5.98 5.27
CA LEU A 161 -10.01 6.85 4.66
C LEU A 161 -10.72 7.75 5.66
N ALA A 162 -10.29 7.82 6.92
CA ALA A 162 -11.00 8.59 7.94
C ALA A 162 -11.21 10.07 7.54
N GLU A 163 -10.18 10.73 7.00
CA GLU A 163 -10.28 12.12 6.55
C GLU A 163 -11.13 12.29 5.30
N LEU A 164 -10.98 11.40 4.31
CA LEU A 164 -11.81 11.41 3.11
C LEU A 164 -13.29 11.17 3.47
N GLY A 165 -13.56 10.23 4.37
CA GLY A 165 -14.88 9.93 4.90
C GLY A 165 -15.54 11.16 5.49
N ARG A 166 -14.84 11.89 6.36
CA ARG A 166 -15.35 13.15 6.93
C ARG A 166 -15.62 14.20 5.85
N ALA A 167 -14.72 14.37 4.89
CA ALA A 167 -14.90 15.34 3.80
C ALA A 167 -16.09 15.01 2.90
N LEU A 168 -16.40 13.74 2.70
CA LEU A 168 -17.57 13.26 1.97
C LEU A 168 -18.85 13.20 2.82
N GLY A 169 -18.78 13.53 4.12
CA GLY A 169 -19.94 13.48 5.03
C GLY A 169 -20.29 12.07 5.54
N ASN A 170 -19.34 11.13 5.53
CA ASN A 170 -19.53 9.76 6.00
C ASN A 170 -19.35 9.57 7.52
N ASP A 171 -19.41 10.63 8.34
CA ASP A 171 -19.19 10.54 9.80
C ASP A 171 -20.16 9.55 10.50
N LYS A 172 -21.33 9.31 9.91
CA LYS A 172 -22.35 8.37 10.41
C LYS A 172 -22.35 7.02 9.69
N GLY A 173 -21.37 6.75 8.82
CA GLY A 173 -21.27 5.51 8.05
C GLY A 173 -22.42 5.28 7.05
N GLN A 174 -23.04 6.36 6.55
CA GLN A 174 -24.18 6.30 5.63
C GLN A 174 -23.76 6.03 4.19
N LEU A 175 -22.60 6.56 3.77
CA LEU A 175 -22.03 6.30 2.46
C LEU A 175 -21.39 4.91 2.42
N TRP A 176 -20.58 4.60 3.44
CA TRP A 176 -20.03 3.27 3.66
C TRP A 176 -19.73 3.01 5.14
N GLN A 177 -19.64 1.73 5.48
CA GLN A 177 -19.09 1.28 6.76
C GLN A 177 -17.74 0.60 6.53
N MET A 178 -16.78 0.82 7.43
CA MET A 178 -15.50 0.11 7.39
C MET A 178 -15.61 -1.19 8.18
N SER A 179 -15.24 -2.32 7.58
CA SER A 179 -15.24 -3.62 8.24
C SER A 179 -13.91 -4.32 7.99
N ASN A 180 -13.06 -4.42 9.01
CA ASN A 180 -11.73 -5.02 8.93
C ASN A 180 -10.86 -4.49 7.77
N GLY A 181 -10.93 -3.18 7.49
CA GLY A 181 -10.20 -2.54 6.39
C GLY A 181 -10.90 -2.60 5.02
N TYR A 182 -12.09 -3.20 4.94
CA TYR A 182 -12.92 -3.25 3.73
C TYR A 182 -14.01 -2.19 3.77
N VAL A 183 -14.09 -1.38 2.72
CA VAL A 183 -15.18 -0.43 2.49
C VAL A 183 -16.45 -1.18 2.07
N GLN A 184 -17.45 -1.20 2.95
CA GLN A 184 -18.79 -1.71 2.67
C GLN A 184 -19.72 -0.54 2.32
N ALA A 185 -19.68 -0.11 1.06
CA ALA A 185 -20.51 0.99 0.57
C ALA A 185 -21.96 0.57 0.36
N SER A 186 -22.89 1.50 0.61
CA SER A 186 -24.28 1.35 0.20
C SER A 186 -24.45 1.81 -1.26
N GLN A 187 -25.46 1.28 -1.96
CA GLN A 187 -25.80 1.74 -3.32
C GLN A 187 -25.99 3.26 -3.37
N GLN A 188 -26.78 3.81 -2.44
CA GLN A 188 -27.04 5.25 -2.35
C GLN A 188 -25.76 6.04 -2.01
N GLY A 189 -24.85 5.44 -1.23
CA GLY A 189 -23.55 6.03 -0.93
C GLY A 189 -22.67 6.14 -2.16
N LEU A 190 -22.58 5.08 -2.97
CA LEU A 190 -21.85 5.08 -4.23
C LEU A 190 -22.41 6.12 -5.22
N GLU A 191 -23.73 6.21 -5.34
CA GLU A 191 -24.39 7.20 -6.19
C GLU A 191 -24.09 8.64 -5.75
N GLN A 192 -24.15 8.92 -4.44
CA GLN A 192 -23.82 10.24 -3.90
C GLN A 192 -22.35 10.61 -4.14
N ILE A 193 -21.43 9.68 -3.89
CA ILE A 193 -20.00 9.89 -4.13
C ILE A 193 -19.75 10.15 -5.62
N ALA A 194 -20.33 9.33 -6.50
CA ALA A 194 -20.18 9.49 -7.94
C ALA A 194 -20.71 10.85 -8.41
N GLN A 195 -21.89 11.25 -7.97
CA GLN A 195 -22.47 12.55 -8.32
C GLN A 195 -21.57 13.71 -7.85
N LEU A 196 -21.08 13.66 -6.61
CA LEU A 196 -20.17 14.68 -6.07
C LEU A 196 -18.90 14.76 -6.90
N LEU A 197 -18.26 13.62 -7.20
CA LEU A 197 -17.02 13.59 -7.97
C LEU A 197 -17.24 14.05 -9.41
N GLN A 198 -18.34 13.68 -10.07
CA GLN A 198 -18.66 14.11 -11.44
C GLN A 198 -18.91 15.62 -11.56
N GLN A 199 -19.43 16.24 -10.50
CA GLN A 199 -19.66 17.69 -10.46
C GLN A 199 -18.44 18.47 -9.96
N ALA A 200 -17.51 17.81 -9.28
CA ALA A 200 -16.27 18.41 -8.79
C ALA A 200 -15.34 18.80 -9.94
N ASP A 201 -14.76 20.00 -9.85
CA ASP A 201 -13.65 20.40 -10.69
C ASP A 201 -12.36 19.63 -10.34
N GLU A 202 -11.33 19.80 -11.16
CA GLU A 202 -10.06 19.10 -10.97
C GLU A 202 -9.43 19.42 -9.61
N SER A 203 -9.46 20.68 -9.18
CA SER A 203 -8.93 21.11 -7.87
C SER A 203 -9.63 20.40 -6.70
N THR A 204 -10.97 20.30 -6.74
CA THR A 204 -11.75 19.62 -5.71
C THR A 204 -11.48 18.12 -5.71
N ARG A 205 -11.42 17.48 -6.89
CA ARG A 205 -11.03 16.06 -7.00
C ARG A 205 -9.64 15.83 -6.44
N ASP A 206 -8.70 16.71 -6.75
CA ASP A 206 -7.31 16.60 -6.31
C ASP A 206 -7.19 16.81 -4.79
N ALA A 207 -7.97 17.74 -4.21
CA ALA A 207 -8.05 17.94 -2.77
C ALA A 207 -8.62 16.70 -2.05
N LEU A 208 -9.66 16.07 -2.62
CA LEU A 208 -10.24 14.83 -2.07
C LEU A 208 -9.24 13.67 -2.14
N ALA A 209 -8.56 13.48 -3.27
CA ALA A 209 -7.48 12.50 -3.40
C ALA A 209 -6.37 12.75 -2.36
N GLY A 210 -6.06 14.02 -2.11
CA GLY A 210 -5.11 14.47 -1.10
C GLY A 210 -5.41 13.98 0.33
N LEU A 211 -6.64 13.60 0.64
CA LEU A 211 -7.05 13.12 1.97
C LEU A 211 -6.82 11.61 2.18
N VAL A 212 -6.54 10.85 1.12
CA VAL A 212 -6.28 9.40 1.22
C VAL A 212 -4.93 9.17 1.88
N ARG A 213 -4.88 8.24 2.84
CA ARG A 213 -3.64 7.81 3.49
C ARG A 213 -3.11 6.52 2.88
N ILE A 214 -1.78 6.38 2.91
CA ILE A 214 -1.09 5.09 2.71
C ILE A 214 -0.24 4.78 3.93
N GLY A 215 0.00 3.50 4.21
CA GLY A 215 0.96 3.08 5.23
C GLY A 215 2.36 2.99 4.64
N ILE A 216 3.38 3.49 5.33
CA ILE A 216 4.77 3.40 4.91
C ILE A 216 5.56 2.71 6.02
N GLN A 217 6.14 1.55 5.72
CA GLN A 217 7.13 0.89 6.55
C GLN A 217 8.51 1.10 5.89
N SER A 218 9.25 2.11 6.33
CA SER A 218 10.60 2.43 5.83
C SER A 218 11.67 1.60 6.52
N ASP A 219 12.74 1.26 5.79
CA ASP A 219 13.84 0.43 6.29
C ASP A 219 13.36 -0.83 7.03
N ALA A 220 12.35 -1.51 6.48
CA ALA A 220 11.86 -2.76 7.04
C ALA A 220 12.82 -3.89 6.66
N GLN A 221 13.24 -4.69 7.64
CA GLN A 221 14.12 -5.83 7.37
C GLN A 221 13.36 -6.90 6.58
N VAL A 222 13.99 -7.42 5.53
CA VAL A 222 13.49 -8.63 4.85
C VAL A 222 13.78 -9.83 5.75
N THR A 223 12.72 -10.48 6.23
CA THR A 223 12.79 -11.59 7.21
C THR A 223 12.65 -12.96 6.56
N LEU A 224 12.79 -13.04 5.24
CA LEU A 224 12.90 -14.30 4.52
C LEU A 224 14.24 -15.00 4.86
N PRO A 225 14.34 -16.34 4.67
CA PRO A 225 15.58 -17.07 4.95
C PRO A 225 16.80 -16.43 4.27
N ASP A 226 17.91 -16.37 5.00
CA ASP A 226 19.22 -15.84 4.57
C ASP A 226 19.24 -14.35 4.15
N CYS A 227 18.14 -13.62 4.32
CA CYS A 227 18.05 -12.19 4.03
C CYS A 227 18.49 -11.33 5.22
N ARG A 228 19.19 -10.23 4.95
CA ARG A 228 19.65 -9.26 5.97
C ARG A 228 19.49 -7.80 5.55
N HIS A 229 19.17 -7.54 4.29
CA HIS A 229 18.93 -6.20 3.78
C HIS A 229 17.56 -5.69 4.18
N HIS A 230 17.35 -4.41 3.91
CA HIS A 230 16.11 -3.70 4.22
C HIS A 230 15.49 -3.17 2.93
N VAL A 231 14.18 -2.98 2.95
CA VAL A 231 13.41 -2.38 1.86
C VAL A 231 12.39 -1.42 2.45
N THR A 232 11.77 -0.58 1.62
CA THR A 232 10.60 0.21 2.03
C THR A 232 9.34 -0.45 1.46
N GLN A 233 8.28 -0.49 2.24
CA GLN A 233 6.97 -0.98 1.80
C GLN A 233 5.90 0.11 1.93
N ALA A 234 5.22 0.42 0.83
CA ALA A 234 4.08 1.33 0.78
C ALA A 234 2.77 0.51 0.69
N TYR A 235 2.08 0.40 1.81
CA TYR A 235 0.80 -0.28 1.96
C TYR A 235 -0.34 0.61 1.46
N CYS A 236 -0.87 0.25 0.30
CA CYS A 236 -1.92 1.00 -0.38
C CYS A 236 -3.15 0.10 -0.55
N SER A 237 -4.34 0.65 -0.38
CA SER A 237 -5.59 -0.08 -0.61
C SER A 237 -6.27 0.42 -1.87
N ALA A 238 -6.87 -0.49 -2.64
CA ALA A 238 -7.92 -0.16 -3.59
C ALA A 238 -9.30 -0.35 -2.93
N LEU A 239 -10.39 -0.08 -3.64
CA LEU A 239 -11.73 -0.40 -3.15
C LEU A 239 -12.06 -1.88 -3.37
N PRO A 240 -12.75 -2.55 -2.43
CA PRO A 240 -13.04 -3.99 -2.55
C PRO A 240 -14.30 -4.25 -3.41
N VAL A 241 -14.26 -3.84 -4.68
CA VAL A 241 -15.39 -3.92 -5.64
C VAL A 241 -16.02 -5.31 -5.71
N ALA A 242 -15.20 -6.37 -5.80
CA ALA A 242 -15.68 -7.76 -5.87
C ALA A 242 -16.28 -8.30 -4.56
N TYR A 243 -16.11 -7.59 -3.44
CA TYR A 243 -16.71 -7.95 -2.14
C TYR A 243 -18.05 -7.25 -1.91
N SER A 244 -18.58 -6.57 -2.93
CA SER A 244 -19.85 -5.86 -2.90
C SER A 244 -20.91 -6.57 -3.76
N PRO A 245 -22.20 -6.52 -3.37
CA PRO A 245 -23.29 -6.94 -4.25
C PRO A 245 -23.60 -5.94 -5.38
N HIS A 246 -22.97 -4.75 -5.37
CA HIS A 246 -23.25 -3.68 -6.32
C HIS A 246 -22.47 -3.86 -7.63
N GLN A 247 -22.99 -3.29 -8.72
CA GLN A 247 -22.33 -3.36 -10.02
C GLN A 247 -20.99 -2.63 -9.98
N ALA A 248 -19.97 -3.19 -10.64
CA ALA A 248 -18.64 -2.60 -10.67
C ALA A 248 -18.67 -1.12 -11.09
N GLU A 249 -19.42 -0.78 -12.15
CA GLU A 249 -19.47 0.61 -12.66
C GLU A 249 -19.97 1.63 -11.62
N SER A 250 -20.80 1.22 -10.65
CA SER A 250 -21.22 2.11 -9.54
C SER A 250 -20.04 2.54 -8.65
N TRP A 251 -18.93 1.81 -8.68
CA TRP A 251 -17.71 2.13 -7.93
C TRP A 251 -16.76 3.05 -8.68
N ARG A 252 -16.92 3.23 -10.00
CA ARG A 252 -15.90 3.80 -10.89
C ARG A 252 -15.28 5.09 -10.37
N GLU A 253 -16.10 6.11 -10.09
CA GLU A 253 -15.58 7.42 -9.66
C GLU A 253 -14.80 7.33 -8.35
N PHE A 254 -15.31 6.54 -7.40
CA PHE A 254 -14.63 6.35 -6.11
C PHE A 254 -13.36 5.53 -6.28
N ALA A 255 -13.39 4.45 -7.07
CA ALA A 255 -12.25 3.58 -7.31
C ALA A 255 -11.12 4.32 -8.02
N CYS A 256 -11.43 5.12 -9.05
CA CYS A 256 -10.46 5.96 -9.74
C CYS A 256 -9.80 6.97 -8.79
N LEU A 257 -10.59 7.65 -7.94
CA LEU A 257 -10.04 8.59 -6.94
C LEU A 257 -9.04 7.90 -6.01
N ILE A 258 -9.37 6.71 -5.50
CA ILE A 258 -8.48 5.94 -4.61
C ILE A 258 -7.23 5.45 -5.35
N LEU A 259 -7.38 4.94 -6.57
CA LEU A 259 -6.25 4.44 -7.38
C LEU A 259 -5.28 5.57 -7.76
N ASP A 260 -5.81 6.71 -8.19
CA ASP A 260 -5.04 7.93 -8.47
C ASP A 260 -4.21 8.31 -7.23
N ALA A 261 -4.86 8.40 -6.07
CA ALA A 261 -4.19 8.79 -4.84
C ALA A 261 -3.11 7.78 -4.39
N ALA A 262 -3.39 6.48 -4.51
CA ALA A 262 -2.49 5.42 -4.09
C ALA A 262 -1.20 5.36 -4.93
N TYR A 263 -1.32 5.42 -6.26
CA TYR A 263 -0.14 5.41 -7.14
C TYR A 263 0.66 6.69 -6.99
N GLU A 264 -0.01 7.85 -6.91
CA GLU A 264 0.66 9.13 -6.70
C GLU A 264 1.42 9.16 -5.38
N ALA A 265 0.79 8.74 -4.28
CA ALA A 265 1.43 8.66 -2.96
C ALA A 265 2.63 7.72 -2.99
N THR A 266 2.54 6.58 -3.67
CA THR A 266 3.65 5.63 -3.80
C THR A 266 4.84 6.27 -4.51
N LEU A 267 4.63 7.00 -5.60
CA LEU A 267 5.72 7.64 -6.34
C LEU A 267 6.31 8.86 -5.60
N TYR A 268 5.53 9.55 -4.76
CA TYR A 268 6.11 10.50 -3.81
C TYR A 268 7.06 9.83 -2.80
N VAL A 269 6.69 8.66 -2.27
CA VAL A 269 7.58 7.91 -1.38
C VAL A 269 8.82 7.44 -2.12
N ALA A 270 8.69 7.01 -3.38
CA ALA A 270 9.83 6.61 -4.21
C ALA A 270 10.82 7.76 -4.41
N MET A 271 10.31 8.93 -4.71
CA MET A 271 11.11 10.13 -4.86
C MET A 271 11.79 10.54 -3.56
N GLN A 272 11.09 10.49 -2.42
CA GLN A 272 11.73 10.73 -1.13
C GLN A 272 12.87 9.74 -0.88
N ASN A 273 12.66 8.45 -1.19
CA ASN A 273 13.68 7.43 -1.08
C ASN A 273 14.88 7.69 -2.00
N LEU A 274 14.64 8.22 -3.22
CA LEU A 274 15.69 8.66 -4.13
C LEU A 274 16.49 9.84 -3.54
N LEU A 275 15.80 10.87 -3.04
CA LEU A 275 16.43 12.09 -2.56
C LEU A 275 17.19 11.89 -1.24
N GLU A 276 16.63 11.09 -0.32
CA GLU A 276 17.19 10.88 1.02
C GLU A 276 18.22 9.75 1.03
N ASN A 277 18.00 8.68 0.26
CA ASN A 277 18.80 7.45 0.33
C ASN A 277 19.51 7.08 -0.98
N GLY A 278 19.29 7.83 -2.07
CA GLY A 278 19.83 7.50 -3.40
C GLY A 278 19.16 6.28 -4.05
N GLN A 279 18.06 5.79 -3.48
CA GLN A 279 17.39 4.57 -3.93
C GLN A 279 16.28 4.90 -4.92
N ASN A 280 16.44 4.45 -6.16
CA ASN A 280 15.57 4.86 -7.26
C ASN A 280 14.63 3.77 -7.77
N ARG A 281 14.77 2.53 -7.28
CA ARG A 281 13.97 1.39 -7.74
C ARG A 281 12.64 1.30 -7.01
N VAL A 282 11.57 1.15 -7.78
CA VAL A 282 10.20 1.04 -7.30
C VAL A 282 9.52 -0.13 -7.95
N PHE A 283 8.96 -1.03 -7.15
CA PHE A 283 8.11 -2.11 -7.61
C PHE A 283 6.65 -1.73 -7.42
N LEU A 284 5.93 -1.59 -8.53
CA LEU A 284 4.49 -1.32 -8.55
C LEU A 284 3.73 -2.59 -8.86
N THR A 285 2.53 -2.72 -8.31
CA THR A 285 1.60 -3.81 -8.63
C THR A 285 0.35 -3.23 -9.25
N LEU A 286 -0.46 -4.07 -9.90
CA LEU A 286 -1.76 -3.65 -10.42
C LEU A 286 -2.77 -3.64 -9.28
N LEU A 287 -2.73 -2.55 -8.51
CA LEU A 287 -3.42 -2.40 -7.24
C LEU A 287 -4.93 -2.67 -7.40
N GLY A 288 -5.45 -3.61 -6.61
CA GLY A 288 -6.87 -3.97 -6.64
C GLY A 288 -7.33 -4.82 -7.83
N GLY A 289 -6.46 -5.14 -8.79
CA GLY A 289 -6.81 -5.91 -10.00
C GLY A 289 -6.89 -7.43 -9.82
N GLY A 290 -6.73 -7.91 -8.59
CA GLY A 290 -6.89 -9.31 -8.19
C GLY A 290 -8.18 -9.51 -7.39
N ALA A 291 -8.05 -9.91 -6.12
CA ALA A 291 -9.19 -10.23 -5.24
C ALA A 291 -10.20 -9.07 -5.09
N PHE A 292 -9.74 -7.81 -5.06
CA PHE A 292 -10.62 -6.65 -4.93
C PHE A 292 -11.42 -6.33 -6.20
N GLY A 293 -11.06 -6.90 -7.36
CA GLY A 293 -11.86 -6.82 -8.59
C GLY A 293 -12.04 -5.43 -9.19
N ASN A 294 -11.06 -4.52 -9.03
CA ASN A 294 -11.11 -3.22 -9.71
C ASN A 294 -10.91 -3.42 -11.21
N ASP A 295 -11.60 -2.61 -12.01
CA ASP A 295 -11.48 -2.67 -13.46
C ASP A 295 -10.04 -2.33 -13.90
N ARG A 296 -9.55 -3.06 -14.89
CA ARG A 296 -8.18 -2.90 -15.38
C ARG A 296 -7.95 -1.50 -15.94
N GLU A 297 -8.92 -0.92 -16.63
CA GLU A 297 -8.80 0.41 -17.23
C GLU A 297 -8.62 1.48 -16.15
N TRP A 298 -9.32 1.38 -15.01
CA TRP A 298 -9.19 2.32 -13.90
C TRP A 298 -7.79 2.26 -13.28
N ILE A 299 -7.29 1.04 -13.07
CA ILE A 299 -5.94 0.80 -12.53
C ILE A 299 -4.87 1.37 -13.46
N MET A 300 -4.98 1.08 -14.76
CA MET A 300 -4.00 1.54 -15.75
C MET A 300 -4.05 3.07 -15.92
N ALA A 301 -5.25 3.68 -15.86
CA ALA A 301 -5.40 5.13 -15.91
C ALA A 301 -4.71 5.83 -14.73
N GLY A 302 -4.95 5.37 -13.50
CA GLY A 302 -4.31 5.95 -12.31
C GLY A 302 -2.79 5.73 -12.29
N LEU A 303 -2.33 4.54 -12.70
CA LEU A 303 -0.91 4.26 -12.86
C LEU A 303 -0.26 5.20 -13.89
N ARG A 304 -0.85 5.31 -15.09
CA ARG A 304 -0.36 6.21 -16.15
C ARG A 304 -0.30 7.65 -15.68
N ARG A 305 -1.38 8.16 -15.06
CA ARG A 305 -1.46 9.52 -14.51
C ARG A 305 -0.30 9.78 -13.53
N ALA A 306 -0.06 8.86 -12.61
CA ALA A 306 1.03 8.99 -11.66
C ALA A 306 2.40 8.97 -12.37
N LEU A 307 2.67 8.03 -13.27
CA LEU A 307 3.95 7.97 -13.99
C LEU A 307 4.23 9.25 -14.79
N LEU A 308 3.22 9.83 -15.44
CA LEU A 308 3.36 11.11 -16.15
C LEU A 308 3.76 12.25 -15.21
N LYS A 309 3.15 12.31 -14.02
CA LYS A 309 3.47 13.33 -13.01
C LYS A 309 4.94 13.26 -12.53
N PHE A 310 5.53 12.07 -12.53
CA PHE A 310 6.91 11.84 -12.08
C PHE A 310 7.88 11.52 -13.22
N ALA A 311 7.50 11.78 -14.48
CA ALA A 311 8.26 11.48 -15.69
C ALA A 311 9.70 12.04 -15.67
N ALA A 312 9.89 13.19 -15.03
CA ALA A 312 11.18 13.87 -14.94
C ALA A 312 12.16 13.29 -13.91
N LEU A 313 11.70 12.39 -13.04
CA LEU A 313 12.54 11.80 -11.98
C LEU A 313 13.32 10.59 -12.49
N GLU A 314 14.54 10.40 -11.97
CA GLU A 314 15.41 9.25 -12.30
C GLU A 314 14.99 7.95 -11.59
N LEU A 315 13.69 7.61 -11.60
CA LEU A 315 13.16 6.39 -11.01
C LEU A 315 13.23 5.20 -11.98
N ASP A 316 13.57 4.02 -11.47
CA ASP A 316 13.44 2.71 -12.15
C ASP A 316 12.15 2.04 -11.66
N VAL A 317 11.05 2.28 -12.39
CA VAL A 317 9.75 1.71 -12.10
C VAL A 317 9.61 0.33 -12.75
N VAL A 318 9.40 -0.67 -11.91
CA VAL A 318 9.17 -2.06 -12.28
C VAL A 318 7.73 -2.41 -11.98
N ILE A 319 6.91 -2.59 -13.00
CA ILE A 319 5.53 -3.06 -12.85
C ILE A 319 5.57 -4.59 -12.79
N VAL A 320 5.21 -5.14 -11.63
CA VAL A 320 5.27 -6.58 -11.34
C VAL A 320 4.00 -7.27 -11.80
N SER A 321 4.14 -8.14 -12.80
CA SER A 321 3.06 -8.99 -13.30
C SER A 321 3.17 -10.39 -12.70
N HIS A 322 2.09 -10.88 -12.11
CA HIS A 322 2.06 -12.24 -11.54
C HIS A 322 1.83 -13.29 -12.64
N SER A 323 2.68 -14.31 -12.66
CA SER A 323 2.64 -15.48 -13.56
C SER A 323 2.84 -15.21 -15.06
N ARG A 324 2.24 -14.16 -15.64
CA ARG A 324 2.32 -13.84 -17.08
C ARG A 324 2.32 -12.34 -17.33
N SER A 325 2.92 -11.95 -18.45
CA SER A 325 2.90 -10.57 -18.92
C SER A 325 1.46 -10.08 -19.18
N SER A 326 1.23 -8.80 -18.92
CA SER A 326 -0.04 -8.11 -19.20
C SER A 326 0.09 -7.26 -20.47
N PRO A 327 -0.78 -7.45 -21.48
CA PRO A 327 -0.79 -6.59 -22.67
C PRO A 327 -0.95 -5.10 -22.36
N ALA A 328 -1.77 -4.75 -21.36
CA ALA A 328 -1.95 -3.36 -20.93
C ALA A 328 -0.67 -2.77 -20.32
N VAL A 329 0.06 -3.55 -19.53
CA VAL A 329 1.34 -3.12 -18.95
C VAL A 329 2.40 -2.96 -20.05
N ARG A 330 2.46 -3.88 -21.02
CA ARG A 330 3.37 -3.75 -22.16
C ARG A 330 3.09 -2.49 -22.99
N ALA A 331 1.83 -2.21 -23.28
CA ALA A 331 1.45 -0.99 -23.99
C ALA A 331 1.90 0.28 -23.25
N LEU A 332 1.74 0.30 -21.92
CA LEU A 332 2.23 1.41 -21.08
C LEU A 332 3.77 1.48 -21.05
N VAL A 333 4.47 0.36 -21.01
CA VAL A 333 5.95 0.33 -21.09
C VAL A 333 6.44 0.87 -22.44
N ASP A 334 5.79 0.48 -23.55
CA ASP A 334 6.13 0.93 -24.89
C ASP A 334 5.94 2.45 -25.04
N GLU A 335 4.86 2.99 -24.48
CA GLU A 335 4.58 4.43 -24.40
C GLU A 335 5.76 5.20 -23.77
N PHE A 336 6.18 4.81 -22.56
CA PHE A 336 7.28 5.48 -21.84
C PHE A 336 8.66 5.20 -22.44
N SER A 337 8.83 4.09 -23.18
CA SER A 337 10.09 3.76 -23.86
C SER A 337 10.29 4.54 -25.16
N SER A 338 9.19 4.93 -25.82
CA SER A 338 9.21 5.63 -27.10
C SER A 338 9.58 7.13 -27.00
N GLY A 339 9.69 7.67 -25.78
CA GLY A 339 9.92 9.10 -25.55
C GLY A 339 8.70 9.98 -25.89
N GLN A 340 7.52 9.39 -26.09
CA GLN A 340 6.25 10.08 -26.27
C GLN A 340 5.26 9.71 -25.13
N PRO A 341 5.41 10.31 -23.94
CA PRO A 341 4.42 10.21 -22.86
C PRO A 341 3.15 11.02 -23.13
#